data_AF-A0A2M7RCC8-F1
#
_entry.id   AF-A0A2M7RCC8-F1
#
_cell.length_a   1.000
_cell.length_b   1.000
_cell.length_c   1.000
_cell.angle_alpha   90.00
_cell.angle_beta   90.00
_cell.angle_gamma   90.00
#
_symmetry.space_group_name_H-M   'P 1'
#
loop_
_entity.id
_entity.type
_entity.pdbx_description
1 polymer ?
#
loop_
_entity_poly.entity_id
_entity_poly.type
_entity_poly.pdbx_seq_one_letter_code
_entity_poly.pdbx_strand_id
1 'polypeptide(L)' 'MAFGAMAVLVHLIWSIAVAMGFAQAWISFVFSVHFLNNPFTVATFNFTTALTLIVVTAIVGYVFGWVFAHVWNWAHKK' A
#
# COMPACT_ATOMS: atom_id res chain seq x y z
N MET A 1 -8.62 10.58 -6.80
CA MET A 1 -9.36 9.29 -6.84
C MET A 1 -8.46 8.14 -7.28
N ALA A 2 -7.85 8.18 -8.48
CA ALA A 2 -7.02 7.08 -8.99
C ALA A 2 -5.87 6.66 -8.06
N PHE A 3 -5.10 7.61 -7.53
CA PHE A 3 -3.97 7.32 -6.63
C PHE A 3 -4.42 6.64 -5.32
N GLY A 4 -5.50 7.13 -4.71
CA GLY A 4 -6.10 6.50 -3.52
C GLY A 4 -6.61 5.08 -3.79
N ALA A 5 -7.28 4.87 -4.92
CA ALA A 5 -7.77 3.55 -5.32
C ALA A 5 -6.61 2.55 -5.55
N MET A 6 -5.53 2.99 -6.22
CA MET A 6 -4.34 2.18 -6.39
C MET A 6 -3.69 1.83 -5.06
N ALA A 7 -3.53 2.81 -4.15
CA ALA A 7 -2.97 2.57 -2.82
C ALA A 7 -3.78 1.52 -2.07
N VAL A 8 -5.11 1.67 -2.01
CA VAL A 8 -5.99 0.68 -1.36
C VAL A 8 -5.87 -0.70 -2.00
N LEU A 9 -5.87 -0.78 -3.33
CA LEU A 9 -5.84 -2.07 -4.04
C LEU A 9 -4.58 -2.87 -3.73
N VAL A 10 -3.40 -2.23 -3.77
CA VAL A 10 -2.14 -2.93 -3.50
C VAL A 10 -2.09 -3.45 -2.06
N HIS A 11 -2.62 -2.69 -1.10
CA HIS A 11 -2.66 -3.12 0.31
C HIS A 11 -3.75 -4.16 0.59
N LEU A 12 -4.84 -4.15 -0.17
CA LEU A 12 -5.83 -5.22 -0.16
C LEU A 12 -5.22 -6.53 -0.69
N ILE A 13 -4.49 -6.48 -1.81
CA ILE A 13 -3.78 -7.64 -2.37
C ILE A 13 -2.75 -8.17 -1.36
N TRP A 14 -1.99 -7.30 -0.71
CA TRP A 14 -1.08 -7.69 0.36
C TRP A 14 -1.82 -8.40 1.51
N SER A 15 -2.95 -7.86 1.95
CA SER A 15 -3.75 -8.46 3.04
C SER A 15 -4.27 -9.85 2.67
N ILE A 16 -4.69 -10.05 1.41
CA ILE A 16 -5.09 -11.35 0.86
C ILE A 16 -3.90 -12.30 0.85
N ALA A 17 -2.71 -11.84 0.45
CA ALA A 17 -1.50 -12.66 0.45
C ALA A 17 -1.13 -13.15 1.86
N VAL A 18 -1.32 -12.31 2.88
CA VAL A 18 -1.10 -12.70 4.28
C VAL A 18 -2.14 -13.75 4.70
N ALA A 19 -3.41 -13.55 4.36
CA ALA A 19 -4.48 -14.50 4.67
C ALA A 19 -4.28 -15.87 4.00
N MET A 20 -3.70 -15.89 2.79
CA MET A 20 -3.40 -17.12 2.04
C MET A 20 -2.05 -17.76 2.42
N GLY A 21 -1.25 -17.12 3.30
CA GLY A 21 0.00 -17.68 3.81
C GLY A 21 1.22 -17.57 2.88
N PHE A 22 1.12 -16.92 1.71
CA PHE A 22 2.26 -16.77 0.79
C PHE A 22 2.98 -15.42 0.91
N ALA A 23 2.48 -14.49 1.73
CA ALA A 23 3.06 -13.16 1.89
C ALA A 23 4.54 -13.15 2.28
N GLN A 24 5.00 -14.11 3.10
CA GLN A 24 6.41 -14.20 3.48
C GLN A 24 7.30 -14.48 2.27
N ALA A 25 6.93 -15.44 1.43
CA ALA A 25 7.69 -15.78 0.23
C ALA A 25 7.71 -14.59 -0.75
N TRP A 26 6.57 -13.93 -0.92
CA TRP A 26 6.45 -12.73 -1.76
C TRP A 26 7.37 -11.60 -1.28
N ILE A 27 7.33 -11.23 0.00
CA ILE A 27 8.16 -10.13 0.50
C ILE A 27 9.65 -10.49 0.52
N SER A 28 10.00 -11.76 0.77
CA SER A 28 11.38 -12.23 0.66
C SER A 28 11.91 -12.13 -0.78
N PHE A 29 11.09 -12.44 -1.79
CA PHE A 29 11.43 -12.21 -3.19
C PHE A 29 11.58 -10.70 -3.51
N VAL A 30 10.65 -9.87 -3.04
CA VAL A 30 10.74 -8.42 -3.24
C VAL A 30 12.04 -7.87 -2.64
N PHE A 31 12.42 -8.29 -1.43
CA PHE A 31 13.67 -7.85 -0.81
C PHE A 31 14.90 -8.35 -1.59
N SER A 32 14.89 -9.60 -2.09
CA SER A 32 16.04 -10.15 -2.81
C SER A 32 16.32 -9.42 -4.13
N VAL A 33 15.29 -9.04 -4.89
CA VAL A 33 15.47 -8.26 -6.13
C VAL A 33 15.91 -6.81 -5.88
N HIS A 34 15.80 -6.34 -4.63
CA HIS A 34 16.34 -5.05 -4.19
C HIS A 34 17.72 -5.17 -3.53
N PHE A 35 18.36 -6.34 -3.58
CA PHE A 35 19.64 -6.62 -2.92
C PHE A 35 19.59 -6.40 -1.40
N LEU A 36 18.43 -6.65 -0.77
CA LEU A 36 18.21 -6.53 0.67
C LEU A 36 18.00 -7.90 1.32
N ASN A 37 18.49 -8.04 2.55
CA ASN A 37 18.09 -9.14 3.43
C ASN A 37 16.80 -8.74 4.15
N ASN A 38 15.84 -9.66 4.26
CA ASN A 38 14.62 -9.42 5.03
C ASN A 38 14.81 -9.88 6.49
N PRO A 39 14.93 -8.96 7.47
CA PRO A 39 15.08 -9.32 8.88
C PRO A 39 13.73 -9.60 9.57
N PHE A 40 12.60 -9.49 8.86
CA PHE A 40 11.26 -9.55 9.43
C PHE A 40 10.52 -10.84 9.04
N THR A 41 9.74 -11.34 9.99
CA THR A 41 8.75 -12.39 9.77
C THR A 41 7.36 -11.78 9.63
N VAL A 42 6.64 -12.15 8.58
CA VAL A 42 5.24 -11.78 8.38
C VAL A 42 4.40 -12.46 9.46
N ALA A 43 3.70 -11.66 10.26
CA ALA A 43 2.80 -12.16 11.29
C ALA A 43 1.57 -12.86 10.70
N THR A 44 0.85 -13.61 11.55
CA THR A 44 -0.41 -14.24 11.16
C THR A 44 -1.45 -13.20 10.77
N PHE A 45 -2.35 -13.57 9.87
CA PHE A 45 -3.40 -12.67 9.42
C PHE A 45 -4.28 -12.22 10.61
N ASN A 46 -4.50 -10.91 10.68
CA ASN A 46 -5.41 -10.29 11.64
C ASN A 46 -6.33 -9.33 10.89
N PHE A 47 -7.64 -9.53 11.01
CA PHE A 47 -8.64 -8.74 10.28
C PHE A 47 -8.58 -7.26 10.66
N THR A 48 -8.43 -6.93 11.94
CA THR A 48 -8.32 -5.55 12.42
C THR A 48 -7.10 -4.86 11.81
N THR A 49 -5.93 -5.49 11.85
CA THR A 49 -4.70 -4.95 11.23
C THR A 49 -4.87 -4.72 9.73
N ALA A 50 -5.46 -5.67 9.00
CA ALA A 50 -5.71 -5.55 7.56
C ALA A 50 -6.68 -4.38 7.24
N LEU A 51 -7.77 -4.25 8.00
CA LEU A 51 -8.71 -3.16 7.84
C LEU A 51 -8.06 -1.81 8.16
N THR A 52 -7.28 -1.72 9.24
CA THR A 52 -6.51 -0.53 9.59
C THR A 52 -5.58 -0.13 8.45
N LEU A 53 -4.85 -1.08 7.87
CA LEU A 53 -3.95 -0.83 6.73
C LEU A 53 -4.70 -0.22 5.54
N ILE A 54 -5.85 -0.78 5.18
CA ILE A 54 -6.67 -0.30 4.06
C ILE A 54 -7.19 1.12 4.32
N VAL A 55 -7.72 1.38 5.51
CA VAL A 55 -8.27 2.70 5.87
C VAL A 55 -7.16 3.76 5.87
N VAL A 56 -6.00 3.46 6.49
CA VAL A 56 -4.87 4.39 6.54
C VAL A 56 -4.39 4.72 5.13
N THR A 57 -4.22 3.70 4.28
CA THR A 57 -3.70 3.90 2.93
C THR A 57 -4.71 4.59 2.01
N ALA A 58 -6.01 4.41 2.23
CA ALA A 58 -7.07 5.19 1.57
C ALA A 58 -6.97 6.68 1.91
N ILE A 59 -6.84 7.02 3.21
CA ILE A 59 -6.73 8.41 3.67
C ILE A 59 -5.47 9.05 3.08
N VAL A 60 -4.32 8.39 3.22
CA VAL A 60 -3.04 8.88 2.69
C VAL A 60 -3.13 9.07 1.18
N GLY A 61 -3.59 8.07 0.44
CA GLY A 61 -3.70 8.15 -1.02
C GLY A 61 -4.69 9.23 -1.50
N TYR A 62 -5.76 9.49 -0.76
CA TYR A 62 -6.66 10.62 -1.02
C TYR A 62 -5.94 11.95 -0.85
N VAL A 63 -5.24 12.15 0.27
CA VAL A 63 -4.49 13.39 0.55
C VAL A 63 -3.45 13.64 -0.53
N PHE A 64 -2.64 12.64 -0.90
CA PHE A 64 -1.66 12.76 -1.98
C PHE A 64 -2.32 13.16 -3.32
N GLY A 65 -3.42 12.50 -3.68
CA GLY A 65 -4.15 12.82 -4.91
C GLY A 65 -4.75 14.23 -4.90
N TRP A 66 -5.25 14.69 -3.74
CA TRP A 66 -5.77 16.05 -3.57
C TRP A 66 -4.67 17.10 -3.71
N VAL A 67 -3.51 16.89 -3.04
CA VAL A 67 -2.35 17.80 -3.16
C VAL A 67 -1.89 17.89 -4.61
N PHE A 68 -1.72 16.76 -5.30
CA PHE A 68 -1.32 16.74 -6.71
C PHE A 68 -2.30 17.52 -7.60
N ALA A 69 -3.60 17.29 -7.42
CA ALA A 69 -4.62 18.00 -8.19
C ALA A 69 -4.59 19.51 -7.92
N HIS A 70 -4.38 19.91 -6.67
CA HIS A 70 -4.32 21.33 -6.30
C HIS A 70 -3.10 22.03 -6.89
N VAL A 71 -1.92 21.41 -6.78
CA VAL A 71 -0.67 21.91 -7.38
C VAL A 71 -0.80 22.00 -8.89
N TRP A 72 -1.35 20.97 -9.53
CA TRP A 72 -1.58 20.95 -10.98
C TRP A 72 -2.49 22.11 -11.42
N ASN A 73 -3.63 22.28 -10.74
CA ASN A 73 -4.59 23.34 -11.04
C ASN A 73 -4.02 24.73 -10.78
N TRP A 74 -3.16 24.89 -9.76
CA TRP A 74 -2.46 26.14 -9.50
C TRP A 74 -1.45 26.46 -10.60
N ALA A 75 -0.64 25.48 -11.00
CA ALA A 75 0.38 25.67 -12.04
C ALA A 75 -0.22 25.93 -13.44
N HIS A 76 -1.45 25.46 -13.68
CA HIS A 76 -2.16 25.62 -14.96
C HIS A 76 -3.29 26.66 -14.91
N LYS A 77 -3.42 27.39 -13.80
CA LYS A 77 -4.29 28.58 -13.76
C LYS A 77 -3.66 29.65 -14.64
N LYS A 78 -4.34 30.01 -15.75
CA LYS A 78 -4.08 31.27 -16.45
C LYS A 78 -4.47 32.45 -15.59
#